data_AF-A0A9K3LJ76-F1
#
_entry.id   AF-A0A9K3LJ76-F1
#
_cell.length_a   1.000
_cell.length_b   1.000
_cell.length_c   1.000
_cell.angle_alpha   90.00
_cell.angle_beta   90.00
_cell.angle_gamma   90.00
#
_symmetry.space_group_name_H-M   'P 1'
#
loop_
_entity.id
_entity.type
_entity.pdbx_description
1 polymer ?
#
loop_
_entity_poly.entity_id
_entity_poly.type
_entity_poly.pdbx_seq_one_letter_code
_entity_poly.pdbx_strand_id
1 'polypeptide(L)'
;MQVYCDNEALVKNVNKAREQSRPQFPNDALKASWDVLQAVVRLAKLLQQIIFHHIRGHQDTQVPLDKLSRPAKLNVQADKLAGSYQRLSSHKTIQAPMIDGTNCHLIYDGQTVASKHRKNIRDHRRTKELKTYIKQKTGMSEAAFADIDWQSHERSVNTFKDGPHIFLVKFCMVGSPWES
;
A
#
# COMPACT_ATOMS: atom_id res chain seq x y z
N MET A 1 11.49 27.08 -1.63
CA MET A 1 12.40 25.94 -1.36
C MET A 1 12.21 24.86 -2.43
N GLN A 2 13.29 24.25 -2.94
CA GLN A 2 13.22 23.18 -3.94
C GLN A 2 13.44 21.82 -3.26
N VAL A 3 12.54 20.86 -3.48
CA VAL A 3 12.66 19.47 -3.00
C VAL A 3 12.69 18.55 -4.20
N TYR A 4 13.68 17.67 -4.25
CA TYR A 4 13.85 16.69 -5.32
C TYR A 4 13.60 15.29 -4.75
N CYS A 5 12.87 14.46 -5.48
CA CYS A 5 12.55 13.09 -5.09
C CYS A 5 12.44 12.20 -6.33
N ASP A 6 12.93 10.97 -6.24
CA ASP A 6 12.84 9.97 -7.30
C ASP A 6 11.54 9.15 -7.27
N ASN A 7 10.77 9.24 -6.18
CA ASN A 7 9.43 8.67 -6.10
C ASN A 7 8.44 9.53 -6.88
N GLU A 8 8.31 9.24 -8.17
CA GLU A 8 7.40 9.95 -9.08
C GLU A 8 5.95 9.97 -8.58
N ALA A 9 5.48 8.84 -8.02
CA ALA A 9 4.11 8.72 -7.52
C ALA A 9 3.86 9.69 -6.36
N LEU A 10 4.81 9.82 -5.43
CA LEU A 10 4.73 10.79 -4.34
C LEU A 10 4.66 12.22 -4.88
N VAL A 11 5.59 12.61 -5.76
CA VAL A 11 5.64 13.97 -6.32
C VAL A 11 4.33 14.32 -7.03
N LYS A 12 3.82 13.43 -7.88
CA LYS A 12 2.53 13.61 -8.56
C LYS A 12 1.37 13.75 -7.57
N ASN A 13 1.31 12.89 -6.56
CA ASN A 13 0.23 12.91 -5.58
C ASN A 13 0.25 14.17 -4.70
N VAL A 14 1.44 14.64 -4.30
CA VAL A 14 1.59 15.87 -3.50
C VAL A 14 1.19 17.09 -4.31
N ASN A 15 1.71 17.24 -5.54
CA ASN A 15 1.36 18.37 -6.39
C ASN A 15 -0.14 18.38 -6.72
N LYS A 16 -0.71 17.23 -7.09
CA LYS A 16 -2.15 17.07 -7.29
C LYS A 16 -2.94 17.46 -6.04
N ALA A 17 -2.57 16.99 -4.86
CA ALA A 17 -3.30 17.29 -3.63
C ALA A 17 -3.24 18.78 -3.23
N ARG A 18 -2.21 19.51 -3.67
CA ARG A 18 -2.07 20.95 -3.46
C ARG A 18 -2.89 21.79 -4.43
N GLU A 19 -3.01 21.35 -5.68
CA GLU A 19 -3.77 22.02 -6.74
C GLU A 19 -5.27 21.68 -6.69
N GLN A 20 -5.63 20.60 -5.99
CA GLN A 20 -7.00 20.11 -5.96
C GLN A 20 -7.93 21.09 -5.23
N SER A 21 -8.93 21.61 -5.96
CA SER A 21 -9.97 22.50 -5.45
C SER A 21 -11.15 21.77 -4.78
N ARG A 22 -11.35 20.47 -5.10
CA ARG A 22 -12.43 19.70 -4.50
C ARG A 22 -12.15 19.41 -3.01
N PRO A 23 -13.18 19.36 -2.16
CA PRO A 23 -13.03 18.96 -0.77
C PRO A 23 -12.51 17.52 -0.65
N GLN A 24 -11.87 17.23 0.48
CA GLN A 24 -11.44 15.90 0.85
C GLN A 24 -12.63 15.09 1.37
N PHE A 25 -12.86 13.90 0.83
CA PHE A 25 -13.92 13.01 1.28
C PHE A 25 -13.37 11.92 2.19
N PRO A 26 -14.17 11.33 3.10
CA PRO A 26 -13.72 10.24 3.97
C PRO A 26 -13.08 9.07 3.21
N ASN A 27 -13.56 8.76 2.01
CA ASN A 27 -13.00 7.72 1.15
C ASN A 27 -11.57 8.00 0.68
N ASP A 28 -11.13 9.25 0.66
CA ASP A 28 -9.74 9.59 0.34
C ASP A 28 -8.78 9.00 1.37
N ALA A 29 -9.16 8.97 2.65
CA ALA A 29 -8.36 8.43 3.75
C ALA A 29 -8.12 6.92 3.66
N LEU A 30 -8.87 6.21 2.82
CA LEU A 30 -8.72 4.77 2.62
C LEU A 30 -7.65 4.42 1.57
N LYS A 31 -7.11 5.42 0.85
CA LYS A 31 -6.04 5.25 -0.14
C LYS A 31 -4.74 4.85 0.54
N ALA A 32 -3.92 4.09 -0.18
CA ALA A 32 -2.61 3.71 0.32
C ALA A 32 -1.74 4.97 0.59
N SER A 33 -0.99 4.95 1.68
CA SER A 33 -0.05 6.02 2.07
C SER A 33 -0.71 7.40 2.20
N TRP A 34 -2.01 7.44 2.50
CA TRP A 34 -2.74 8.70 2.66
C TRP A 34 -2.21 9.52 3.83
N ASP A 35 -1.89 8.87 4.95
CA ASP A 35 -1.31 9.45 6.16
C ASP A 35 -0.01 10.22 5.85
N VAL A 36 0.96 9.54 5.23
CA VAL A 36 2.24 10.12 4.83
C VAL A 36 2.03 11.26 3.82
N LEU A 37 1.14 11.06 2.85
CA LEU A 37 0.83 12.10 1.86
C LEU A 37 0.25 13.36 2.52
N GLN A 38 -0.69 13.20 3.46
CA GLN A 38 -1.29 14.34 4.16
C GLN A 38 -0.27 15.06 5.05
N ALA A 39 0.62 14.33 5.72
CA ALA A 39 1.71 14.93 6.49
C ALA A 39 2.58 15.84 5.60
N VAL A 40 3.01 15.33 4.44
CA VAL A 40 3.80 16.11 3.47
C VAL A 40 3.03 17.32 2.95
N VAL A 41 1.75 17.16 2.60
CA VAL A 41 0.93 18.28 2.09
C VAL A 41 0.73 19.36 3.16
N ARG A 42 0.51 18.98 4.42
CA ARG A 42 0.36 19.93 5.54
C ARG A 42 1.67 20.68 5.78
N LEU A 43 2.79 19.98 5.86
CA LEU A 43 4.12 20.59 6.00
C LEU A 43 4.43 21.54 4.84
N ALA A 44 4.09 21.15 3.61
CA ALA A 44 4.29 22.00 2.44
C ALA A 44 3.44 23.27 2.44
N LYS A 45 2.23 23.23 3.02
CA LYS A 45 1.39 24.42 3.22
C LYS A 45 1.95 25.32 4.31
N LEU A 46 2.43 24.75 5.42
CA LEU A 46 3.00 25.51 6.54
C LEU A 46 4.26 26.27 6.14
N LEU A 47 5.18 25.61 5.44
CA LEU A 47 6.50 26.16 5.12
C LEU A 47 6.47 27.20 3.99
N GLN A 48 5.35 27.31 3.26
CA GLN A 48 5.15 28.16 2.08
C GLN A 48 6.21 27.93 0.96
N GLN A 49 5.81 28.07 -0.31
CA GLN A 49 6.73 28.04 -1.47
C GLN A 49 7.64 26.79 -1.63
N ILE A 50 7.21 25.62 -1.16
CA ILE A 50 7.88 24.35 -1.53
C ILE A 50 7.47 23.97 -2.95
N ILE A 51 8.45 23.64 -3.78
CA ILE A 51 8.24 23.07 -5.11
C ILE A 51 8.87 21.68 -5.14
N PHE A 52 8.06 20.68 -5.46
CA PHE A 52 8.49 19.29 -5.56
C PHE A 52 8.82 18.96 -7.01
N HIS A 53 10.03 18.46 -7.23
CA HIS A 53 10.54 18.04 -8.52
C HIS A 53 10.78 16.54 -8.50
N HIS A 54 10.32 15.88 -9.56
CA HIS A 54 10.71 14.51 -9.81
C HIS A 54 12.08 14.50 -10.51
N ILE A 55 12.97 13.61 -10.05
CA ILE A 55 14.24 13.30 -10.70
C ILE A 55 14.32 11.79 -10.95
N ARG A 56 15.13 11.36 -11.91
CA ARG A 56 15.32 9.92 -12.12
C ARG A 56 16.19 9.37 -10.99
N GLY A 57 15.79 8.23 -10.41
CA GLY A 57 16.63 7.49 -9.47
C GLY A 57 17.81 6.80 -10.17
N HIS A 58 18.81 6.40 -9.37
CA HIS A 58 19.95 5.55 -9.79
C HIS A 58 20.67 5.98 -11.07
N GLN A 59 20.79 7.29 -11.32
CA GLN A 59 21.49 7.80 -12.51
C GLN A 59 23.00 7.49 -12.51
N ASP A 60 23.56 7.19 -11.33
CA ASP A 60 24.94 6.75 -11.12
C ASP A 60 25.27 5.39 -11.74
N THR A 61 24.26 4.60 -12.10
CA THR A 61 24.46 3.32 -12.82
C THR A 61 24.92 3.50 -14.27
N GLN A 62 24.59 4.64 -14.89
CA GLN A 62 24.90 4.92 -16.30
C GLN A 62 25.82 6.12 -16.48
N VAL A 63 25.82 7.06 -15.54
CA VAL A 63 26.58 8.30 -15.63
C VAL A 63 27.52 8.42 -14.43
N PRO A 64 28.83 8.65 -14.65
CA PRO A 64 29.79 8.91 -13.59
C PRO A 64 29.33 10.02 -12.63
N LEU A 65 29.58 9.84 -11.32
CA LEU A 65 29.11 10.76 -10.26
C LEU A 65 29.57 12.21 -10.45
N ASP A 66 30.73 12.45 -11.04
CA ASP A 66 31.27 13.77 -11.37
C ASP A 66 30.41 14.50 -12.41
N LYS A 67 29.81 13.76 -13.36
CA LYS A 67 28.97 14.28 -14.45
C LYS A 67 27.49 14.41 -14.09
N LEU A 68 27.06 13.90 -12.93
CA LEU A 68 25.67 14.05 -12.48
C LEU A 68 25.33 15.50 -12.12
N SER A 69 24.07 15.87 -12.28
CA SER A 69 23.54 17.12 -11.74
C SER A 69 23.61 17.10 -10.20
N ARG A 70 23.67 18.27 -9.56
CA ARG A 70 23.70 18.35 -8.09
C ARG A 70 22.52 17.62 -7.43
N PRO A 71 21.25 17.74 -7.88
CA PRO A 71 20.14 16.97 -7.34
C PRO A 71 20.34 15.44 -7.46
N ALA A 72 20.84 14.96 -8.59
CA ALA A 72 21.08 13.53 -8.79
C ALA A 72 22.17 12.99 -7.85
N LYS A 73 23.27 13.73 -7.66
CA LYS A 73 24.32 13.36 -6.68
C LYS A 73 23.76 13.26 -5.26
N LEU A 74 22.90 14.20 -4.88
CA LEU A 74 22.26 14.20 -3.56
C LEU A 74 21.26 13.05 -3.40
N ASN A 75 20.52 12.68 -4.46
CA ASN A 75 19.63 11.50 -4.42
C ASN A 75 20.42 10.22 -4.18
N VAL A 76 21.53 10.02 -4.90
CA VAL A 76 22.39 8.84 -4.71
C VAL A 76 22.91 8.76 -3.26
N GLN A 77 23.28 9.90 -2.67
CA GLN A 77 23.65 9.95 -1.27
C GLN A 77 22.46 9.63 -0.34
N ALA A 78 21.27 10.17 -0.62
CA ALA A 78 20.06 9.89 0.13
C ALA A 78 19.69 8.40 0.08
N ASP A 79 19.73 7.77 -1.10
CA ASP A 79 19.48 6.34 -1.29
C ASP A 79 20.50 5.49 -0.53
N LYS A 80 21.78 5.87 -0.58
CA LYS A 80 22.85 5.20 0.16
C LYS A 80 22.62 5.29 1.67
N LEU A 81 22.21 6.45 2.18
CA LEU A 81 21.90 6.63 3.60
C LEU A 81 20.66 5.83 4.01
N ALA A 82 19.60 5.88 3.22
CA ALA A 82 18.36 5.13 3.45
C ALA A 82 18.62 3.61 3.45
N GLY A 83 19.35 3.10 2.45
CA GLY A 83 19.73 1.70 2.38
C GLY A 83 20.68 1.27 3.51
N SER A 84 21.58 2.16 3.95
CA SER A 84 22.45 1.88 5.10
C SER A 84 21.64 1.79 6.39
N TYR A 85 20.71 2.72 6.61
CA TYR A 85 19.79 2.66 7.75
C TYR A 85 18.91 1.39 7.70
N GLN A 86 18.38 1.02 6.53
CA GLN A 86 17.57 -0.19 6.38
C GLN A 86 18.36 -1.47 6.70
N ARG A 87 19.65 -1.55 6.32
CA ARG A 87 20.51 -2.70 6.63
C ARG A 87 20.92 -2.76 8.10
N LEU A 88 21.23 -1.61 8.69
CA LEU A 88 21.73 -1.53 10.07
C LEU A 88 20.60 -1.61 11.10
N SER A 89 19.38 -1.21 10.72
CA SER A 89 18.23 -1.24 11.62
C SER A 89 17.44 -2.54 11.47
N SER A 90 17.07 -3.15 12.59
CA SER A 90 16.05 -4.20 12.65
C SER A 90 14.63 -3.60 12.62
N HIS A 91 14.46 -2.41 12.06
CA HIS A 91 13.26 -1.59 12.22
C HIS A 91 12.09 -2.18 11.43
N LYS A 92 11.37 -3.11 12.07
CA LYS A 92 10.02 -3.48 11.66
C LYS A 92 9.06 -2.59 12.41
N THR A 93 8.55 -1.57 11.73
CA THR A 93 7.43 -0.77 12.24
C THR A 93 6.17 -1.61 12.16
N ILE A 94 5.93 -2.43 13.20
CA ILE A 94 4.71 -3.23 13.33
C ILE A 94 3.51 -2.29 13.48
N GLN A 95 3.66 -1.26 14.32
CA GLN A 95 2.69 -0.19 14.48
C GLN A 95 3.27 1.12 13.99
N ALA A 96 2.63 1.71 12.99
CA ALA A 96 3.04 3.01 12.46
C ALA A 96 2.82 4.09 13.53
N PRO A 97 3.77 5.04 13.69
CA PRO A 97 3.55 6.17 14.56
C PRO A 97 2.38 7.02 14.06
N MET A 98 1.71 7.70 14.99
CA MET A 98 0.76 8.75 14.65
C MET A 98 1.56 9.98 14.23
N ILE A 99 1.56 10.29 12.93
CA ILE A 99 2.20 11.49 12.37
C ILE A 99 1.16 12.57 12.10
N ASP A 100 1.61 13.82 11.96
CA ASP A 100 0.72 14.96 11.67
C ASP A 100 -0.17 14.70 10.46
N GLY A 101 -1.49 14.81 10.67
CA GLY A 101 -2.50 14.49 9.65
C GLY A 101 -3.05 13.07 9.72
N THR A 102 -2.48 12.22 10.57
CA THR A 102 -3.03 10.91 10.95
C THR A 102 -3.91 11.08 12.18
N ASN A 103 -5.20 10.76 12.07
CA ASN A 103 -6.13 10.84 13.21
C ASN A 103 -6.39 9.48 13.85
N CYS A 104 -6.32 8.41 13.06
CA CYS A 104 -6.43 7.05 13.56
C CYS A 104 -5.68 6.07 12.64
N HIS A 105 -5.34 4.91 13.19
CA HIS A 105 -4.84 3.75 12.45
C HIS A 105 -5.86 2.61 12.56
N LEU A 106 -6.00 1.85 11.47
CA LEU A 106 -6.63 0.54 11.55
C LEU A 106 -5.57 -0.46 12.01
N ILE A 107 -5.74 -1.05 13.19
CA ILE A 107 -4.84 -2.08 13.73
C ILE A 107 -5.51 -3.44 13.60
N TYR A 108 -4.76 -4.42 13.07
CA TYR A 108 -5.17 -5.81 13.03
C TYR A 108 -3.98 -6.70 13.40
N ASP A 109 -4.21 -7.68 14.28
CA ASP A 109 -3.18 -8.60 14.80
C ASP A 109 -1.92 -7.86 15.31
N GLY A 110 -2.16 -6.75 16.00
CA GLY A 110 -1.11 -5.87 16.50
C GLY A 110 -0.40 -5.01 15.43
N GLN A 111 -0.74 -5.15 14.15
CA GLN A 111 -0.08 -4.46 13.03
C GLN A 111 -0.94 -3.35 12.42
N THR A 112 -0.32 -2.26 11.99
CA THR A 112 -1.02 -1.19 11.26
C THR A 112 -1.34 -1.61 9.83
N VAL A 113 -2.62 -1.47 9.45
CA VAL A 113 -3.11 -1.68 8.08
C VAL A 113 -3.06 -0.35 7.33
N ALA A 114 -1.99 -0.13 6.56
CA ALA A 114 -1.76 1.14 5.83
C ALA A 114 -2.46 1.23 4.45
N SER A 115 -3.06 0.13 3.96
CA SER A 115 -3.72 0.10 2.66
C SER A 115 -4.73 -1.05 2.52
N LYS A 116 -5.48 -1.06 1.40
CA LYS A 116 -6.42 -2.13 1.05
C LYS A 116 -7.41 -2.46 2.17
N HIS A 117 -7.79 -1.45 2.97
CA HIS A 117 -8.61 -1.57 4.17
C HIS A 117 -9.81 -2.51 4.00
N ARG A 118 -10.61 -2.32 2.93
CA ARG A 118 -11.77 -3.17 2.63
C ARG A 118 -11.42 -4.64 2.42
N LYS A 119 -10.36 -4.93 1.66
CA LYS A 119 -9.89 -6.30 1.41
C LYS A 119 -9.43 -6.92 2.73
N ASN A 120 -8.58 -6.22 3.48
CA ASN A 120 -8.12 -6.66 4.80
C ASN A 120 -9.31 -6.97 5.73
N ILE A 121 -10.23 -6.02 5.94
CA ILE A 121 -11.42 -6.24 6.79
C ILE A 121 -12.23 -7.47 6.34
N ARG A 122 -12.48 -7.61 5.03
CA ARG A 122 -13.26 -8.73 4.49
C ARG A 122 -12.55 -10.06 4.67
N ASP A 123 -11.26 -10.10 4.36
CA ASP A 123 -10.45 -11.31 4.47
C ASP A 123 -10.42 -11.73 5.95
N HIS A 124 -10.12 -10.81 6.87
CA HIS A 124 -10.14 -11.05 8.33
C HIS A 124 -11.49 -11.55 8.85
N ARG A 125 -12.60 -10.95 8.42
CA ARG A 125 -13.94 -11.41 8.82
C ARG A 125 -14.17 -12.87 8.44
N ARG A 126 -13.65 -13.31 7.30
CA ARG A 126 -13.91 -14.65 6.74
C ARG A 126 -12.89 -15.70 7.19
N THR A 127 -11.70 -15.30 7.63
CA THR A 127 -10.60 -16.24 7.95
C THR A 127 -11.00 -17.33 8.93
N LYS A 128 -11.72 -16.99 10.01
CA LYS A 128 -12.11 -17.97 11.04
C LYS A 128 -13.11 -19.01 10.51
N GLU A 129 -14.11 -18.55 9.76
CA GLU A 129 -15.12 -19.41 9.14
C GLU A 129 -14.48 -20.30 8.08
N LEU A 130 -13.61 -19.73 7.24
CA LEU A 130 -12.90 -20.45 6.19
C LEU A 130 -11.96 -21.53 6.78
N LYS A 131 -11.21 -21.20 7.84
CA LYS A 131 -10.38 -22.15 8.57
C LYS A 131 -11.22 -23.31 9.12
N THR A 132 -12.36 -23.00 9.72
CA THR A 132 -13.28 -24.01 10.26
C THR A 132 -13.80 -24.93 9.16
N TYR A 133 -14.25 -24.35 8.05
CA TYR A 133 -14.73 -25.10 6.89
C TYR A 133 -13.66 -26.02 6.29
N ILE A 134 -12.44 -25.51 6.08
CA ILE A 134 -11.33 -26.31 5.53
C ILE A 134 -11.02 -27.48 6.45
N LYS A 135 -10.87 -27.25 7.76
CA LYS A 135 -10.60 -28.32 8.73
C LYS A 135 -11.70 -29.38 8.76
N GLN A 136 -12.97 -28.96 8.72
CA GLN A 136 -14.10 -29.90 8.67
C GLN A 136 -14.07 -30.75 7.39
N LYS A 137 -13.77 -30.12 6.25
CA LYS A 137 -13.73 -30.81 4.95
C LYS A 137 -12.56 -31.78 4.82
N THR A 138 -11.39 -31.43 5.37
CA THR A 138 -10.17 -32.24 5.22
C THR A 138 -9.91 -33.17 6.40
N GLY A 139 -10.64 -33.02 7.52
CA GLY A 139 -10.38 -33.74 8.77
C GLY A 139 -9.11 -33.31 9.49
N MET A 140 -8.49 -32.19 9.12
CA MET A 140 -7.23 -31.74 9.70
C MET A 140 -7.38 -31.29 11.16
N SER A 141 -6.41 -31.71 11.98
CA SER A 141 -6.24 -31.16 13.34
C SER A 141 -5.78 -29.71 13.30
N GLU A 142 -5.87 -29.00 14.43
CA GLU A 142 -5.37 -27.63 14.54
C GLU A 142 -3.86 -27.54 14.28
N ALA A 143 -3.09 -28.51 14.79
CA ALA A 143 -1.65 -28.59 14.59
C ALA A 143 -1.29 -28.81 13.12
N ALA A 144 -1.97 -29.75 12.44
CA ALA A 144 -1.75 -30.02 11.02
C ALA A 144 -2.09 -28.81 10.14
N PHE A 145 -3.15 -28.06 10.50
CA PHE A 145 -3.50 -26.84 9.77
C PHE A 145 -2.46 -25.72 9.99
N ALA A 146 -1.92 -25.59 11.20
CA ALA A 146 -0.92 -24.57 11.54
C ALA A 146 0.47 -24.86 10.92
N ASP A 147 0.79 -26.12 10.68
CA ASP A 147 2.06 -26.55 10.07
C ASP A 147 2.16 -26.25 8.56
N ILE A 148 1.03 -25.99 7.91
CA ILE A 148 0.98 -25.61 6.49
C ILE A 148 1.57 -24.20 6.31
N ASP A 149 2.53 -24.06 5.40
CA ASP A 149 3.01 -22.76 4.93
C ASP A 149 1.97 -22.10 3.99
N TRP A 150 0.95 -21.51 4.62
CA TRP A 150 -0.11 -20.79 3.94
C TRP A 150 0.41 -19.59 3.14
N GLN A 151 1.54 -19.00 3.55
CA GLN A 151 2.10 -17.84 2.87
C GLN A 151 2.70 -18.23 1.51
N SER A 152 3.46 -19.32 1.47
CA SER A 152 3.98 -19.86 0.20
C SER A 152 2.86 -20.35 -0.71
N HIS A 153 1.84 -21.01 -0.14
CA HIS A 153 0.65 -21.44 -0.88
C HIS A 153 -0.09 -20.24 -1.50
N GLU A 154 -0.37 -19.18 -0.73
CA GLU A 154 -1.04 -17.98 -1.22
C GLU A 154 -0.25 -17.32 -2.35
N ARG A 155 1.07 -17.19 -2.21
CA ARG A 155 1.92 -16.61 -3.27
C ARG A 155 1.84 -17.44 -4.55
N SER A 156 1.94 -18.76 -4.44
CA SER A 156 1.83 -19.69 -5.57
C SER A 156 0.49 -19.53 -6.30
N VAL A 157 -0.62 -19.58 -5.56
CA VAL A 157 -1.97 -19.39 -6.13
C VAL A 157 -2.12 -18.03 -6.83
N ASN A 158 -1.57 -16.97 -6.24
CA ASN A 158 -1.63 -15.62 -6.84
C ASN A 158 -0.72 -15.45 -8.06
N THR A 159 0.30 -16.30 -8.25
CA THR A 159 1.18 -16.28 -9.43
C THR A 159 0.81 -17.30 -10.49
N PHE A 160 -0.10 -18.23 -10.18
CA PHE A 160 -0.58 -19.24 -11.10
C PHE A 160 -1.43 -18.59 -12.21
N LYS A 161 -0.87 -18.48 -13.41
CA LYS A 161 -1.49 -17.79 -14.57
C LYS A 161 -2.61 -18.61 -15.23
N ASP A 162 -2.63 -19.92 -15.02
CA ASP A 162 -3.59 -20.86 -15.61
C ASP A 162 -4.64 -21.37 -14.60
N GLY A 163 -5.06 -20.49 -13.68
CA GLY A 163 -6.13 -20.81 -12.74
C GLY A 163 -7.45 -21.13 -13.47
N PRO A 164 -8.32 -21.99 -12.91
CA PRO A 164 -9.58 -22.32 -13.54
C PRO A 164 -10.38 -21.04 -13.83
N HIS A 165 -10.74 -20.83 -15.10
CA HIS A 165 -11.62 -19.74 -15.50
C HIS A 165 -13.01 -19.96 -14.86
N ILE A 166 -13.28 -19.29 -13.74
CA ILE A 166 -14.59 -19.34 -13.10
C ILE A 166 -15.52 -18.40 -13.89
N PHE A 167 -16.33 -18.98 -14.77
CA PHE A 167 -17.41 -18.26 -15.43
C PHE A 167 -18.57 -18.07 -14.44
N LEU A 168 -18.72 -16.85 -13.92
CA LEU A 168 -19.90 -16.46 -13.14
C LEU A 168 -21.01 -16.05 -14.10
N VAL A 169 -21.95 -16.96 -14.34
CA VAL A 169 -23.19 -16.63 -15.06
C VAL A 169 -24.23 -16.14 -14.05
N LYS A 170 -24.60 -14.87 -14.15
CA LYS A 170 -25.70 -14.28 -13.38
C LYS A 170 -26.98 -14.35 -14.22
N PHE A 171 -27.85 -15.30 -13.92
CA PHE A 171 -29.19 -15.31 -14.50
C PHE A 171 -30.05 -14.26 -13.80
N CYS A 172 -30.33 -13.16 -14.50
CA CYS A 172 -31.37 -12.22 -14.11
C CYS A 172 -32.69 -12.72 -14.70
N MET A 173 -33.50 -13.41 -13.89
CA MET A 173 -34.90 -13.64 -14.27
C MET A 173 -35.66 -12.35 -14.03
N VAL A 174 -36.09 -11.71 -15.12
CA VAL A 174 -37.14 -10.68 -15.06
C VAL A 174 -38.43 -11.45 -14.79
N GLY A 175 -38.98 -11.30 -13.58
CA GLY A 175 -40.29 -11.84 -13.28
C GLY A 175 -41.30 -11.22 -14.24
N SER A 176 -41.85 -12.04 -15.13
CA SER A 176 -43.01 -11.66 -15.94
C SER A 176 -44.17 -11.39 -14.98
N PRO A 177 -44.86 -10.24 -15.06
CA PRO A 177 -46.10 -10.06 -14.33
C PRO A 177 -47.12 -10.99 -14.98
N TRP A 178 -47.55 -11.99 -14.23
CA TRP A 178 -48.59 -12.92 -14.66
C TRP A 178 -49.89 -12.16 -14.87
N GLU A 179 -50.46 -12.39 -16.04
CA GLU A 179 -51.83 -12.07 -16.42
C GLU A 179 -52.81 -12.71 -15.43
N SER A 180 -53.77 -11.90 -14.97
CA SER A 180 -55.14 -12.27 -14.61
C SER A 180 -56.03 -11.07 -14.90
#